data_AF-A0A924ZYM1-F1
#
_entry.id   AF-A0A924ZYM1-F1
#
_cell.length_a   1.000
_cell.length_b   1.000
_cell.length_c   1.000
_cell.angle_alpha   90.00
_cell.angle_beta   90.00
_cell.angle_gamma   90.00
#
_symmetry.space_group_name_H-M   'P 1'
#
loop_
_entity.id
_entity.type
_entity.pdbx_description
1 polymer ?
#
loop_
_entity_poly.entity_id
_entity_poly.type
_entity_poly.pdbx_seq_one_letter_code
_entity_poly.pdbx_strand_id
1 'polypeptide(L)'
;MPRAKVARKSTAIDMTAMCDVAFLLLTFFILTATARQPEPLPVDTPASTVKFKLPDMDIATITIGQKKVFFGVPGQPIRVRTLE
;
A
#
# COMPACT_ATOMS: atom_id res chain seq x y z
N MET A 1 -20.54 58.04 -13.87
CA MET A 1 -21.43 56.92 -14.28
C MET A 1 -21.50 55.93 -13.13
N PRO A 2 -22.69 55.47 -12.70
CA PRO A 2 -22.80 54.55 -11.56
C PRO A 2 -22.25 53.17 -11.93
N ARG A 3 -21.38 52.61 -11.08
CA ARG A 3 -20.84 51.25 -11.25
C ARG A 3 -21.97 50.24 -11.09
N ALA A 4 -22.26 49.48 -12.14
CA ALA A 4 -23.23 48.38 -12.08
C ALA A 4 -22.80 47.35 -11.02
N LYS A 5 -23.65 47.14 -10.01
CA LYS A 5 -23.40 46.19 -8.93
C LYS A 5 -23.81 44.80 -9.43
N VAL A 6 -22.83 43.96 -9.80
CA VAL A 6 -23.09 42.59 -10.27
C VAL A 6 -23.62 41.76 -9.10
N ALA A 7 -24.84 41.24 -9.22
CA ALA A 7 -25.42 40.33 -8.24
C ALA A 7 -24.67 38.99 -8.27
N ARG A 8 -24.02 38.62 -7.15
CA ARG A 8 -23.39 37.31 -7.01
C ARG A 8 -24.48 36.25 -6.83
N LYS A 9 -24.78 35.49 -7.88
CA LYS A 9 -25.58 34.27 -7.76
C LYS A 9 -24.67 33.17 -7.22
N SER A 10 -25.04 32.61 -6.07
CA SER A 10 -24.42 31.37 -5.57
C SER A 10 -24.87 30.24 -6.49
N THR A 11 -23.95 29.68 -7.26
CA THR A 11 -24.22 28.47 -8.04
C THR A 11 -24.00 27.28 -7.11
N ALA A 12 -25.06 26.61 -6.70
CA ALA A 12 -24.93 25.30 -6.06
C ALA A 12 -24.27 24.36 -7.08
N ILE A 13 -23.08 23.87 -6.75
CA ILE A 13 -22.34 22.93 -7.59
C ILE A 13 -22.84 21.54 -7.21
N ASP A 14 -23.43 20.85 -8.18
CA ASP A 14 -23.81 19.45 -8.02
C ASP A 14 -22.54 18.60 -7.92
N MET A 15 -22.34 17.97 -6.76
CA MET A 15 -21.18 17.12 -6.46
C MET A 15 -21.40 15.66 -6.85
N THR A 16 -22.58 15.31 -7.37
CA THR A 16 -22.96 13.90 -7.67
C THR A 16 -21.93 13.22 -8.58
N ALA A 17 -21.47 13.91 -9.62
CA ALA A 17 -20.44 13.39 -10.52
C ALA A 17 -19.06 13.23 -9.84
N MET A 18 -18.68 14.12 -8.92
CA MET A 18 -17.40 14.02 -8.21
C MET A 18 -17.42 12.91 -7.15
N CYS A 19 -18.57 12.71 -6.50
CA CYS A 19 -18.75 11.67 -5.49
C CYS A 19 -18.64 10.25 -6.09
N ASP A 20 -19.22 10.04 -7.27
CA ASP A 20 -19.14 8.75 -7.98
C ASP A 20 -17.69 8.40 -8.36
N VAL A 21 -16.96 9.37 -8.95
CA VAL A 21 -15.54 9.20 -9.29
C VAL A 21 -14.70 8.86 -8.05
N ALA A 22 -14.96 9.52 -6.92
CA ALA A 22 -14.24 9.24 -5.68
C ALA A 22 -14.53 7.83 -5.14
N PHE A 23 -15.78 7.36 -5.23
CA PHE A 23 -16.16 6.03 -4.77
C PHE A 23 -15.57 4.93 -5.66
N LEU A 24 -15.54 5.12 -6.98
CA LEU A 24 -14.88 4.21 -7.92
C LEU A 24 -13.38 4.08 -7.62
N LEU A 25 -12.69 5.19 -7.34
CA LEU A 25 -11.26 5.15 -6.99
C LEU A 25 -11.01 4.46 -5.64
N LEU A 26 -11.83 4.76 -4.63
CA LEU A 26 -11.72 4.12 -3.32
C LEU A 26 -11.90 2.60 -3.42
N THR A 27 -12.94 2.14 -4.13
CA THR A 27 -13.19 0.71 -4.32
C THR A 27 -12.08 0.04 -5.13
N PHE A 28 -11.58 0.68 -6.19
CA PHE A 28 -10.42 0.20 -6.94
C PHE A 28 -9.17 0.04 -6.06
N PHE A 29 -8.82 1.05 -5.25
CA PHE A 29 -7.67 0.95 -4.35
C PHE A 29 -7.87 -0.08 -3.25
N ILE A 30 -9.09 -0.24 -2.71
CA ILE A 30 -9.39 -1.30 -1.74
C ILE A 30 -9.21 -2.69 -2.38
N LEU A 31 -9.71 -2.91 -3.60
CA LEU A 31 -9.65 -4.22 -4.26
C LEU A 31 -8.25 -4.57 -4.77
N THR A 32 -7.45 -3.58 -5.16
CA THR A 32 -6.06 -3.78 -5.62
C THR A 32 -5.05 -3.81 -4.48
N ALA A 33 -5.42 -3.37 -3.27
CA ALA A 33 -4.54 -3.40 -2.12
C ALA A 33 -4.18 -4.84 -1.74
N THR A 34 -2.89 -5.18 -1.85
CA THR A 34 -2.36 -6.44 -1.34
C THR A 34 -2.11 -6.32 0.16
N ALA A 35 -2.71 -7.17 0.97
CA ALA A 35 -2.43 -7.23 2.40
C ALA A 35 -0.94 -7.50 2.62
N ARG A 36 -0.26 -6.62 3.37
CA ARG A 36 1.10 -6.88 3.85
C ARG A 36 1.05 -8.18 4.64
N GLN A 37 1.88 -9.15 4.25
CA GLN A 37 1.96 -10.40 5.00
C GLN A 37 2.39 -10.10 6.43
N PRO A 38 1.67 -10.60 7.45
CA PRO A 38 2.02 -10.33 8.84
C PRO A 38 3.40 -10.93 9.12
N GLU A 39 4.35 -10.08 9.51
CA GLU A 39 5.66 -10.53 9.98
C GLU A 39 5.47 -11.17 11.37
N PRO A 40 5.94 -12.41 11.59
CA PRO A 40 5.71 -13.14 12.85
C PRO A 40 6.43 -12.53 14.06
N LEU A 41 7.43 -11.69 13.80
CA LEU A 41 8.14 -10.90 14.79
C LEU A 41 8.35 -9.50 14.21
N PRO A 42 7.93 -8.41 14.88
CA PRO A 42 8.24 -7.06 14.42
C PRO A 42 9.74 -6.84 14.47
N VAL A 43 10.35 -6.50 13.33
CA VAL A 43 11.78 -6.18 13.20
C VAL A 43 11.93 -4.72 12.79
N ASP A 44 12.56 -3.92 13.64
CA ASP A 44 12.92 -2.54 13.30
C ASP A 44 14.18 -2.55 12.43
N THR A 45 14.00 -2.50 11.11
CA THR A 45 15.12 -2.40 10.17
C THR A 45 15.64 -0.96 10.11
N PRO A 46 16.96 -0.72 10.23
CA PRO A 46 17.54 0.62 10.09
C PRO A 46 17.39 1.13 8.65
N ALA A 47 17.48 2.46 8.48
CA ALA A 47 17.40 3.09 7.17
C ALA A 47 18.53 2.58 6.25
N SER A 48 18.16 2.00 5.11
CA SER A 48 19.13 1.55 4.10
C SER A 48 19.79 2.76 3.44
N THR A 49 21.12 2.76 3.38
CA THR A 49 21.92 3.73 2.61
C THR A 49 22.22 3.25 1.19
N VAL A 50 21.82 2.02 0.85
CA VAL A 50 22.13 1.37 -0.43
C VAL A 50 21.05 1.68 -1.46
N LYS A 51 21.46 2.19 -2.63
CA LYS A 51 20.56 2.60 -3.73
C LYS A 51 20.11 1.43 -4.63
N PHE A 52 20.78 0.29 -4.55
CA PHE A 52 20.42 -0.90 -5.30
C PHE A 52 19.24 -1.60 -4.62
N LYS A 53 18.15 -1.81 -5.36
CA LYS A 53 16.97 -2.54 -4.87
C LYS A 53 17.30 -4.02 -4.79
N LEU A 54 16.90 -4.66 -3.69
CA LEU A 54 16.92 -6.12 -3.61
C LEU A 54 15.97 -6.70 -4.69
N PRO A 55 16.33 -7.82 -5.34
CA PRO A 55 15.45 -8.48 -6.29
C PRO A 55 14.21 -9.02 -5.56
N ASP A 56 13.03 -8.95 -6.19
CA ASP A 56 11.79 -9.42 -5.53
C ASP A 56 11.68 -10.97 -5.50
N MET A 57 12.49 -11.66 -6.29
CA MET A 57 12.49 -13.11 -6.47
C MET A 57 13.75 -13.76 -5.86
N ASP A 58 13.62 -15.03 -5.46
CA ASP A 58 14.71 -15.87 -4.94
C ASP A 58 15.42 -15.33 -3.67
N ILE A 59 14.69 -14.62 -2.82
CA ILE A 59 15.17 -14.18 -1.51
C ILE A 59 14.71 -15.14 -0.41
N ALA A 60 15.61 -15.56 0.45
CA ALA A 60 15.26 -16.17 1.73
C ALA A 60 15.46 -15.15 2.85
N THR A 61 14.49 -15.04 3.76
CA THR A 61 14.54 -14.18 4.93
C THR A 61 14.63 -15.04 6.19
N ILE A 62 15.66 -14.79 6.99
CA ILE A 62 15.83 -15.42 8.31
C ILE A 62 15.70 -14.32 9.36
N THR A 63 14.77 -14.48 10.27
CA THR A 63 14.56 -13.57 11.41
C THR A 63 14.88 -14.32 12.70
N ILE A 64 15.82 -13.81 13.49
CA ILE A 64 16.24 -14.42 14.75
C ILE A 64 15.85 -13.48 15.89
N GLY A 65 15.06 -13.98 16.84
CA GLY A 65 14.64 -13.19 17.99
C GLY A 65 13.89 -14.02 19.02
N GLN A 66 13.92 -13.60 20.28
CA GLN A 66 13.19 -14.25 21.39
C GLN A 66 13.47 -15.77 21.52
N LYS A 67 14.73 -16.19 21.31
CA LYS A 67 15.17 -17.61 21.30
C LYS A 67 14.46 -18.48 20.23
N LYS A 68 13.85 -17.86 19.22
CA LYS A 68 13.21 -18.52 18.08
C LYS A 68 13.85 -18.05 16.78
N VAL A 69 13.80 -18.92 15.78
CA VAL A 69 14.24 -18.65 14.41
C VAL A 69 13.04 -18.77 13.50
N PHE A 70 12.77 -17.72 12.74
CA PHE A 70 11.72 -17.68 11.71
C PHE A 70 12.39 -17.69 10.35
N PHE A 71 11.90 -18.54 9.46
CA PHE A 71 12.37 -18.68 8.08
C PHE A 71 11.22 -18.41 7.12
N GLY A 72 11.46 -17.54 6.15
CA GLY A 72 10.49 -17.15 5.13
C GLY A 72 11.10 -17.17 3.74
N VAL A 73 10.38 -17.73 2.78
CA VAL A 73 10.71 -17.70 1.35
C VAL A 73 9.45 -17.26 0.59
N PRO A 74 9.54 -16.28 -0.32
CA PRO A 74 8.45 -15.88 -1.18
C PRO A 74 8.14 -16.98 -2.18
N GLY A 75 6.85 -17.20 -2.46
CA GLY A 75 6.38 -18.27 -3.33
C GLY A 75 5.97 -19.53 -2.56
N GLN A 76 4.67 -19.79 -2.54
CA GLN A 76 4.09 -21.01 -1.97
C GLN A 76 4.70 -22.32 -2.53
N PRO A 77 4.92 -22.50 -3.85
CA PRO A 77 5.48 -23.75 -4.36
C PRO A 77 6.94 -23.98 -3.91
N ILE A 78 7.73 -22.92 -3.82
CA ILE A 78 9.13 -22.99 -3.35
C ILE A 78 9.16 -23.33 -1.86
N ARG A 79 8.28 -22.70 -1.06
CA ARG A 79 8.17 -22.97 0.37
C ARG A 79 7.80 -24.43 0.67
N VAL A 80 6.90 -25.04 -0.11
CA VAL A 80 6.56 -26.47 0.06
C VAL A 80 7.76 -27.36 -0.23
N ARG A 81 8.49 -27.10 -1.34
CA ARG A 81 9.71 -27.84 -1.69
C ARG A 81 10.85 -27.70 -0.68
N THR A 82 10.85 -26.64 0.12
CA THR A 82 11.89 -26.44 1.15
C THR A 82 11.65 -27.30 2.41
N LEU A 83 10.47 -27.93 2.53
CA LEU A 83 10.10 -28.79 3.66
C LEU A 83 10.23 -30.29 3.34
N GLU A 84 10.51 -30.64 2.08
CA GLU A 84 10.90 -31.99 1.65
C GLU A 84 12.37 -32.26 1.98
#